data_AF-A0A9X7IQ75-F1
#
_entry.id   AF-A0A9X7IQ75-F1
#
_cell.length_a   1.000
_cell.length_b   1.000
_cell.length_c   1.000
_cell.angle_alpha   90.00
_cell.angle_beta   90.00
_cell.angle_gamma   90.00
#
_symmetry.space_group_name_H-M   'P 1'
#
loop_
_entity.id
_entity.type
_entity.pdbx_description
1 polymer ?
#
loop_
_entity_poly.entity_id
_entity_poly.type
_entity_poly.pdbx_seq_one_letter_code
_entity_poly.pdbx_strand_id
1 'polypeptide(L)'
;MYQTRPWITAGVALVGAGLVAVGPVAPIAGSLPVVNVPNIQLAAADIVLDLVRHGQSTENVSDYVGTTPPGAPLTDLGQQQAIDVGNGLYNGGDNNIGGVYASDFLRAQQTAWPLIQLLTGQPVDPANFPDGPTPLLAPDQILSGLGEINAGWLEGQSGTLPGLLYLLPTIAWMTGNYWVPMLGSDINPNGMAFQDNYSGAIQTIYDASTADGDSTGTDVAFSHGAAIMAWTMMNVDNPDWGLFLETLSGDRGLPNTGQVVVEGNPTDGWTLVSWNGTEVAENPGLLTGLFVDWRDLIVAPQMAGWHVWEAILGGDPSEILAALQTGFSDVFSALVEFPQAVIETITGAFGDAADTGSADAWGDLLGALAI
;
A
#
# COMPACT_ATOMS: atom_id res chain seq x y z
N MET A 1 -31.23 -40.47 -25.84
CA MET A 1 -31.15 -40.72 -24.38
C MET A 1 -30.36 -39.58 -23.78
N TYR A 2 -31.09 -38.63 -23.16
CA TYR A 2 -30.51 -37.46 -22.51
C TYR A 2 -30.09 -37.84 -21.09
N GLN A 3 -28.83 -37.62 -20.74
CA GLN A 3 -28.37 -37.61 -19.35
C GLN A 3 -27.82 -36.22 -19.04
N THR A 4 -28.58 -35.47 -18.26
CA THR A 4 -28.18 -34.23 -17.60
C THR A 4 -27.41 -34.59 -16.33
N ARG A 5 -26.22 -34.00 -16.15
CA ARG A 5 -25.44 -34.05 -14.91
C ARG A 5 -25.93 -32.92 -13.98
N PRO A 6 -26.21 -33.16 -12.68
CA PRO A 6 -26.49 -32.10 -11.74
C PRO A 6 -25.19 -31.50 -11.22
N TRP A 7 -25.15 -30.18 -11.17
CA TRP A 7 -24.09 -29.40 -10.51
C TRP A 7 -24.28 -29.54 -8.99
N ILE A 8 -23.23 -29.99 -8.31
CA ILE A 8 -23.16 -29.98 -6.84
C ILE A 8 -22.46 -28.67 -6.45
N THR A 9 -23.21 -27.76 -5.86
CA THR A 9 -22.69 -26.59 -5.14
C THR A 9 -22.08 -27.08 -3.83
N ALA A 10 -20.75 -27.06 -3.71
CA ALA A 10 -20.06 -27.24 -2.43
C ALA A 10 -19.68 -25.86 -1.90
N GLY A 11 -20.51 -25.32 -1.00
CA GLY A 11 -20.13 -24.18 -0.18
C GLY A 11 -19.25 -24.66 0.98
N VAL A 12 -18.03 -24.13 1.07
CA VAL A 12 -17.17 -24.35 2.24
C VAL A 12 -17.52 -23.28 3.27
N ALA A 13 -18.29 -23.66 4.28
CA ALA A 13 -18.42 -22.91 5.52
C ALA A 13 -17.40 -23.48 6.53
N LEU A 14 -16.39 -22.70 6.91
CA LEU A 14 -15.52 -23.04 8.03
C LEU A 14 -16.02 -22.33 9.28
N VAL A 15 -16.80 -23.09 10.07
CA VAL A 15 -17.07 -22.82 11.48
C VAL A 15 -16.15 -23.76 12.28
N GLY A 16 -15.30 -23.19 13.13
CA GLY A 16 -14.39 -23.95 13.99
C GLY A 16 -14.19 -23.27 15.34
N ALA A 17 -15.21 -23.28 16.19
CA ALA A 17 -15.04 -23.04 17.62
C ALA A 17 -14.44 -24.30 18.26
N GLY A 18 -13.15 -24.25 18.62
CA GLY A 18 -12.47 -25.31 19.36
C GLY A 18 -11.99 -24.80 20.72
N LEU A 19 -12.73 -25.11 21.79
CA LEU A 19 -12.25 -24.99 23.17
C LEU A 19 -11.09 -25.98 23.38
N VAL A 20 -9.85 -25.48 23.48
CA VAL A 20 -8.70 -26.30 23.89
C VAL A 20 -8.63 -26.32 25.42
N ALA A 21 -8.89 -27.47 26.02
CA ALA A 21 -8.56 -27.73 27.41
C ALA A 21 -7.05 -27.98 27.52
N VAL A 22 -6.34 -27.07 28.19
CA VAL A 22 -4.89 -27.19 28.43
C VAL A 22 -4.65 -28.22 29.54
N GLY A 23 -4.16 -29.40 29.17
CA GLY A 23 -3.57 -30.37 30.11
C GLY A 23 -2.05 -30.20 30.16
N PRO A 24 -1.40 -30.22 31.34
CA PRO A 24 0.05 -30.06 31.41
C PRO A 24 0.76 -31.30 30.85
N VAL A 25 1.58 -31.11 29.81
CA VAL A 25 2.47 -32.14 29.26
C VAL A 25 3.83 -31.99 29.94
N ALA A 26 4.28 -33.04 30.65
CA ALA A 26 5.63 -33.09 31.22
C ALA A 26 6.67 -33.34 30.11
N PRO A 27 7.77 -32.56 30.02
CA PRO A 27 8.77 -32.73 28.97
C PRO A 27 9.72 -33.89 29.30
N ILE A 28 9.97 -34.75 28.32
CA ILE A 28 11.05 -35.74 28.35
C ILE A 28 12.19 -35.15 27.52
N ALA A 29 13.14 -34.47 28.16
CA ALA A 29 14.28 -33.84 27.50
C ALA A 29 15.49 -34.79 27.43
N GLY A 30 15.94 -35.10 26.22
CA GLY A 30 17.35 -35.43 25.96
C GLY A 30 18.00 -34.21 25.31
N SER A 31 19.07 -33.68 25.91
CA SER A 31 19.76 -32.49 25.42
C SER A 31 20.50 -32.77 24.09
N LEU A 32 20.12 -32.07 23.02
CA LEU A 32 20.93 -31.92 21.81
C LEU A 32 22.00 -30.83 22.05
N PRO A 33 23.18 -30.91 21.40
CA PRO A 33 24.21 -29.90 21.54
C PRO A 33 23.71 -28.55 21.00
N VAL A 34 23.83 -27.51 21.82
CA VAL A 34 23.51 -26.12 21.47
C VAL A 34 24.56 -25.64 20.47
N VAL A 35 24.16 -25.47 19.21
CA VAL A 35 24.90 -24.66 18.24
C VAL A 35 24.48 -23.22 18.51
N ASN A 36 25.35 -22.45 19.17
CA ASN A 36 25.14 -21.03 19.39
C ASN A 36 25.52 -20.29 18.09
N VAL A 37 24.58 -20.20 17.15
CA VAL A 37 24.68 -19.21 16.08
C VAL A 37 24.18 -17.90 16.69
N PRO A 38 24.99 -16.85 16.80
CA PRO A 38 24.45 -15.55 17.14
C PRO A 38 23.46 -15.16 16.04
N ASN A 39 22.16 -15.17 16.36
CA ASN A 39 21.15 -14.49 15.55
C ASN A 39 21.48 -13.01 15.61
N ILE A 40 22.21 -12.52 14.61
CA ILE A 40 22.13 -11.11 14.27
C ILE A 40 20.79 -10.99 13.53
N GLN A 41 19.71 -10.78 14.28
CA GLN A 41 18.55 -10.11 13.69
C GLN A 41 19.03 -8.69 13.41
N LEU A 42 19.47 -8.45 12.17
CA LEU A 42 19.48 -7.09 11.65
C LEU A 42 18.00 -6.72 11.59
N ALA A 43 17.59 -5.71 12.37
CA ALA A 43 16.29 -5.09 12.17
C ALA A 43 16.19 -4.67 10.69
N ALA A 44 14.99 -4.76 10.13
CA ALA A 44 14.76 -4.22 8.79
C ALA A 44 15.15 -2.74 8.78
N ALA A 45 15.75 -2.28 7.68
CA ALA A 45 16.25 -0.91 7.59
C ALA A 45 15.17 -0.04 7.01
N ASP A 46 14.80 1.06 7.66
CA ASP A 46 13.79 1.95 7.12
C ASP A 46 14.28 2.69 5.87
N ILE A 47 13.38 2.88 4.92
CA ILE A 47 13.57 3.72 3.74
C ILE A 47 12.54 4.85 3.73
N VAL A 48 12.84 5.93 3.01
CA VAL A 48 11.86 6.97 2.68
C VAL A 48 11.40 6.76 1.24
N LEU A 49 10.08 6.71 1.04
CA LEU A 49 9.46 6.51 -0.26
C LEU A 49 8.50 7.65 -0.60
N ASP A 50 8.79 8.32 -1.71
CA ASP A 50 7.95 9.34 -2.33
C ASP A 50 7.01 8.71 -3.37
N LEU A 51 5.73 8.62 -3.03
CA LEU A 51 4.67 8.17 -3.94
C LEU A 51 4.09 9.38 -4.69
N VAL A 52 4.36 9.50 -5.99
CA VAL A 52 4.00 10.68 -6.79
C VAL A 52 2.92 10.33 -7.81
N ARG A 53 1.78 11.01 -7.77
CA ARG A 53 0.75 10.86 -8.81
C ARG A 53 1.25 11.39 -10.15
N HIS A 54 0.94 10.70 -11.23
CA HIS A 54 1.19 11.22 -12.58
C HIS A 54 0.60 12.63 -12.83
N GLY A 55 1.22 13.38 -13.74
CA GLY A 55 0.71 14.66 -14.24
C GLY A 55 -0.63 14.53 -14.97
N GLN A 56 -1.29 15.65 -15.30
CA GLN A 56 -2.58 15.61 -15.97
C GLN A 56 -2.53 14.84 -17.29
N SER A 57 -3.35 13.80 -17.44
CA SER A 57 -3.54 13.06 -18.68
C SER A 57 -4.77 13.54 -19.45
N THR A 58 -4.87 13.16 -20.73
CA THR A 58 -6.09 13.44 -21.52
C THR A 58 -7.34 12.77 -20.94
N GLU A 59 -7.18 11.65 -20.23
CA GLU A 59 -8.26 10.95 -19.50
C GLU A 59 -8.72 11.71 -18.25
N ASN A 60 -7.83 12.43 -17.57
CA ASN A 60 -8.23 13.30 -16.46
C ASN A 60 -9.13 14.44 -16.98
N VAL A 61 -8.81 15.02 -18.13
CA VAL A 61 -9.58 16.12 -18.72
C VAL A 61 -10.97 15.67 -19.17
N SER A 62 -11.11 14.43 -19.66
CA SER A 62 -12.38 13.89 -20.13
C SER A 62 -13.23 13.25 -19.02
N ASP A 63 -12.79 13.28 -17.76
CA ASP A 63 -13.42 12.61 -16.61
C ASP A 63 -13.69 11.11 -16.89
N TYR A 64 -12.73 10.48 -17.56
CA TYR A 64 -12.78 9.11 -18.02
C TYR A 64 -12.03 8.20 -17.04
N VAL A 65 -12.67 7.12 -16.59
CA VAL A 65 -12.02 6.09 -15.77
C VAL A 65 -11.12 5.23 -16.67
N GLY A 66 -9.83 5.60 -16.75
CA GLY A 66 -8.82 4.95 -17.57
C GLY A 66 -7.75 4.21 -16.74
N THR A 67 -7.99 2.93 -16.50
CA THR A 67 -7.22 2.07 -15.57
C THR A 67 -6.59 0.86 -16.27
N THR A 68 -6.50 0.89 -17.60
CA THR A 68 -5.81 -0.14 -18.39
C THR A 68 -4.54 0.42 -19.04
N PRO A 69 -3.35 -0.18 -18.79
CA PRO A 69 -2.12 0.20 -19.49
C PRO A 69 -2.22 -0.02 -21.02
N PRO A 70 -1.51 0.79 -21.85
CA PRO A 70 -0.58 1.84 -21.45
C PRO A 70 -1.27 3.14 -21.00
N GLY A 71 -2.60 3.24 -21.14
CA GLY A 71 -3.39 4.43 -20.79
C GLY A 71 -3.09 5.66 -21.65
N ALA A 72 -3.72 6.78 -21.31
CA ALA A 72 -3.53 8.04 -22.03
C ALA A 72 -2.17 8.72 -21.76
N PRO A 73 -1.68 9.53 -22.72
CA PRO A 73 -0.55 10.41 -22.51
C PRO A 73 -0.92 11.61 -21.63
N LEU A 74 0.12 12.29 -21.12
CA LEU A 74 0.02 13.62 -20.50
C LEU A 74 -0.48 14.68 -21.49
N THR A 75 -1.23 15.65 -20.99
CA THR A 75 -1.53 16.90 -21.73
C THR A 75 -0.31 17.83 -21.72
N ASP A 76 -0.31 18.91 -22.51
CA ASP A 76 0.73 19.95 -22.42
C ASP A 76 0.89 20.48 -20.98
N LEU A 77 -0.23 20.63 -20.24
CA LEU A 77 -0.20 20.97 -18.82
C LEU A 77 0.44 19.85 -17.99
N GLY A 78 0.08 18.60 -18.24
CA GLY A 78 0.68 17.45 -17.58
C GLY A 78 2.19 17.32 -17.81
N GLN A 79 2.67 17.65 -19.01
CA GLN A 79 4.10 17.69 -19.33
C GLN A 79 4.81 18.78 -18.51
N GLN A 80 4.24 19.98 -18.42
CA GLN A 80 4.80 21.02 -17.57
C GLN A 80 4.81 20.62 -16.09
N GLN A 81 3.73 20.01 -15.60
CA GLN A 81 3.65 19.48 -14.24
C GLN A 81 4.74 18.43 -13.97
N ALA A 82 4.97 17.51 -14.92
CA ALA A 82 6.03 16.50 -14.83
C ALA A 82 7.43 17.13 -14.72
N ILE A 83 7.68 18.20 -15.50
CA ILE A 83 8.92 18.95 -15.44
C ILE A 83 9.08 19.65 -14.09
N ASP A 84 8.01 20.27 -13.58
CA ASP A 84 8.03 21.01 -12.32
C ASP A 84 8.28 20.08 -11.13
N VAL A 85 7.55 18.95 -11.05
CA VAL A 85 7.74 17.96 -9.98
C VAL A 85 9.12 17.29 -10.08
N GLY A 86 9.60 16.98 -11.28
CA GLY A 86 10.94 16.42 -11.49
C GLY A 86 12.05 17.36 -11.02
N ASN A 87 11.93 18.67 -11.29
CA ASN A 87 12.88 19.67 -10.78
C ASN A 87 12.80 19.82 -9.25
N GLY A 88 11.60 19.79 -8.67
CA GLY A 88 11.38 19.86 -7.23
C GLY A 88 12.02 18.68 -6.49
N LEU A 89 11.79 17.46 -6.98
CA LEU A 89 12.39 16.23 -6.44
C LEU A 89 13.91 16.19 -6.63
N TYR A 90 14.41 16.65 -7.78
CA TYR A 90 15.84 16.70 -8.04
C TYR A 90 16.56 17.69 -7.11
N ASN A 91 15.97 18.86 -6.86
CA ASN A 91 16.49 19.92 -5.99
C ASN A 91 18.01 20.19 -6.19
N GLY A 92 18.42 20.35 -7.45
CA GLY A 92 19.83 20.60 -7.78
C GLY A 92 20.79 19.42 -7.57
N GLY A 93 20.27 18.23 -7.21
CA GLY A 93 21.03 17.04 -6.85
C GLY A 93 21.16 16.83 -5.33
N ASP A 94 20.56 17.69 -4.51
CA ASP A 94 20.77 17.70 -3.05
C ASP A 94 19.85 16.72 -2.28
N ASN A 95 18.76 16.24 -2.91
CA ASN A 95 17.79 15.35 -2.26
C ASN A 95 18.20 13.86 -2.21
N ASN A 96 19.43 13.54 -2.64
CA ASN A 96 20.01 12.19 -2.59
C ASN A 96 19.03 11.10 -3.06
N ILE A 97 18.48 11.19 -4.27
CA ILE A 97 17.52 10.19 -4.76
C ILE A 97 18.20 8.83 -4.93
N GLY A 98 17.70 7.81 -4.24
CA GLY A 98 18.23 6.43 -4.26
C GLY A 98 17.80 5.66 -5.51
N GLY A 99 16.51 5.75 -5.84
CA GLY A 99 15.91 5.06 -6.98
C GLY A 99 14.71 5.82 -7.55
N VAL A 100 14.43 5.59 -8.83
CA VAL A 100 13.25 6.14 -9.51
C VAL A 100 12.52 5.03 -10.25
N TYR A 101 11.26 4.85 -9.92
CA TYR A 101 10.38 3.81 -10.42
C TYR A 101 9.08 4.42 -10.94
N ALA A 102 8.42 3.74 -11.87
CA ALA A 102 7.12 4.15 -12.36
C ALA A 102 6.24 2.93 -12.66
N SER A 103 4.93 3.16 -12.67
CA SER A 103 4.00 2.17 -13.20
C SER A 103 4.22 1.91 -14.70
N ASP A 104 3.61 0.86 -15.22
CA ASP A 104 3.58 0.50 -16.64
C ASP A 104 2.73 1.43 -17.54
N PHE A 105 2.10 2.46 -16.96
CA PHE A 105 1.30 3.44 -17.70
C PHE A 105 2.17 4.53 -18.32
N LEU A 106 1.83 4.94 -19.53
CA LEU A 106 2.50 6.00 -20.26
C LEU A 106 2.56 7.30 -19.46
N ARG A 107 1.43 7.74 -18.87
CA ARG A 107 1.38 8.97 -18.05
C ARG A 107 2.30 8.93 -16.82
N ALA A 108 2.45 7.78 -16.16
CA ALA A 108 3.36 7.64 -15.02
C ALA A 108 4.82 7.74 -15.47
N GLN A 109 5.17 7.02 -16.54
CA GLN A 109 6.52 7.04 -17.11
C GLN A 109 6.90 8.39 -17.69
N GLN A 110 5.98 9.08 -18.37
CA GLN A 110 6.15 10.46 -18.81
C GLN A 110 6.37 11.41 -17.64
N THR A 111 5.71 11.18 -16.51
CA THR A 111 5.89 12.01 -15.30
C THR A 111 7.26 11.76 -14.65
N ALA A 112 7.75 10.52 -14.66
CA ALA A 112 9.05 10.15 -14.11
C ALA A 112 10.25 10.62 -14.98
N TRP A 113 10.06 10.70 -16.30
CA TRP A 113 11.13 10.95 -17.26
C TRP A 113 11.99 12.20 -16.96
N PRO A 114 11.43 13.37 -16.62
CA PRO A 114 12.23 14.56 -16.30
C PRO A 114 13.21 14.33 -15.14
N LEU A 115 12.79 13.67 -14.06
CA LEU A 115 13.67 13.38 -12.91
C LEU A 115 14.85 12.49 -13.33
N ILE A 116 14.60 11.46 -14.13
CA ILE A 116 15.63 10.54 -14.63
C ILE A 116 16.65 11.27 -15.51
N GLN A 117 16.18 12.18 -16.38
CA GLN A 117 17.07 13.02 -17.19
C GLN A 117 17.97 13.89 -16.31
N LEU A 118 17.41 14.54 -15.29
CA LEU A 118 18.17 15.37 -14.36
C LEU A 118 19.24 14.56 -13.60
N LEU A 119 18.88 13.37 -13.09
CA LEU A 119 19.81 12.48 -12.39
C LEU A 119 20.96 11.97 -13.28
N THR A 120 20.75 11.90 -14.59
CA THR A 120 21.80 11.53 -15.57
C THR A 120 22.57 12.75 -16.12
N GLY A 121 22.32 13.95 -15.58
CA GLY A 121 22.95 15.20 -16.00
C GLY A 121 22.49 15.68 -17.39
N GLN A 122 21.38 15.15 -17.91
CA GLN A 122 20.80 15.57 -19.17
C GLN A 122 19.81 16.72 -18.95
N PRO A 123 19.83 17.76 -19.81
CA PRO A 123 18.85 18.83 -19.72
C PRO A 123 17.45 18.31 -20.08
N VAL A 124 16.45 18.80 -19.36
CA VAL A 124 15.03 18.59 -19.68
C VAL A 124 14.62 19.66 -20.68
N ASP A 125 14.52 19.28 -21.96
CA ASP A 125 13.99 20.15 -23.03
C ASP A 125 12.52 19.78 -23.30
N PRO A 126 11.56 20.70 -23.04
CA PRO A 126 10.15 20.46 -23.33
C PRO A 126 9.88 20.07 -24.80
N ALA A 127 10.72 20.48 -25.74
CA ALA A 127 10.58 20.11 -27.15
C ALA A 127 10.91 18.64 -27.43
N ASN A 128 11.59 17.95 -26.50
CA ASN A 128 11.96 16.54 -26.59
C ASN A 128 11.22 15.68 -25.57
N PHE A 129 10.11 16.18 -25.00
CA PHE A 129 9.31 15.40 -24.07
C PHE A 129 8.78 14.12 -24.79
N PRO A 130 8.90 12.94 -24.17
CA PRO A 130 8.56 11.70 -24.86
C PRO A 130 7.04 11.58 -25.06
N ASP A 131 6.60 11.45 -26.31
CA ASP A 131 5.18 11.23 -26.67
C ASP A 131 4.70 9.78 -26.40
N GLY A 132 5.62 8.84 -26.15
CA GLY A 132 5.36 7.40 -26.14
C GLY A 132 5.70 6.71 -27.47
N PRO A 133 5.32 5.42 -27.64
CA PRO A 133 4.67 4.56 -26.65
C PRO A 133 5.63 4.12 -25.54
N THR A 134 5.12 3.44 -24.52
CA THR A 134 5.92 2.74 -23.50
C THR A 134 6.74 1.59 -24.11
N PRO A 135 7.85 1.16 -23.48
CA PRO A 135 8.44 1.73 -22.25
C PRO A 135 9.29 2.97 -22.52
N LEU A 136 9.26 3.94 -21.61
CA LEU A 136 10.12 5.14 -21.61
C LEU A 136 11.27 5.05 -20.58
N LEU A 137 11.19 4.09 -19.64
CA LEU A 137 12.18 3.85 -18.59
C LEU A 137 12.86 2.49 -18.81
N ALA A 138 13.94 2.24 -18.06
CA ALA A 138 14.59 0.93 -18.07
C ALA A 138 13.65 -0.14 -17.45
N PRO A 139 13.75 -1.42 -17.88
CA PRO A 139 12.82 -2.46 -17.43
C PRO A 139 12.74 -2.67 -15.92
N ASP A 140 13.85 -2.48 -15.21
CA ASP A 140 13.98 -2.57 -13.74
C ASP A 140 13.35 -1.37 -13.00
N GLN A 141 13.08 -0.27 -13.70
CA GLN A 141 12.39 0.89 -13.16
C GLN A 141 10.87 0.85 -13.38
N ILE A 142 10.35 -0.15 -14.12
CA ILE A 142 8.93 -0.26 -14.45
C ILE A 142 8.30 -1.36 -13.62
N LEU A 143 7.45 -0.98 -12.66
CA LEU A 143 6.80 -1.89 -11.73
C LEU A 143 5.28 -1.86 -11.96
N SER A 144 4.71 -2.93 -12.52
CA SER A 144 3.27 -3.01 -12.84
C SER A 144 2.39 -2.90 -11.59
N GLY A 145 2.89 -3.31 -10.43
CA GLY A 145 2.20 -3.16 -9.14
C GLY A 145 1.90 -1.71 -8.76
N LEU A 146 2.67 -0.73 -9.26
CA LEU A 146 2.41 0.70 -9.08
C LEU A 146 1.27 1.22 -9.96
N GLY A 147 0.62 0.35 -10.75
CA GLY A 147 -0.49 0.69 -11.65
C GLY A 147 -1.71 1.23 -10.92
N GLU A 148 -2.61 1.86 -11.68
CA GLU A 148 -3.89 2.29 -11.12
C GLU A 148 -4.75 1.08 -10.74
N ILE A 149 -5.60 1.22 -9.73
CA ILE A 149 -6.56 0.16 -9.36
C ILE A 149 -7.45 -0.10 -10.58
N ASN A 150 -7.38 -1.30 -11.15
CA ASN A 150 -8.16 -1.65 -12.33
C ASN A 150 -9.66 -1.59 -12.05
N ALA A 151 -10.38 -0.75 -12.79
CA ALA A 151 -11.77 -0.40 -12.56
C ALA A 151 -12.78 -1.47 -13.02
N GLY A 152 -12.31 -2.55 -13.63
CA GLY A 152 -13.18 -3.63 -14.09
C GLY A 152 -14.29 -3.14 -15.01
N TRP A 153 -15.55 -3.40 -14.65
CA TRP A 153 -16.71 -2.97 -15.45
C TRP A 153 -16.90 -1.46 -15.52
N LEU A 154 -16.24 -0.68 -14.65
CA LEU A 154 -16.28 0.78 -14.67
C LEU A 154 -15.25 1.38 -15.63
N GLU A 155 -14.36 0.56 -16.20
CA GLU A 155 -13.40 1.00 -17.20
C GLU A 155 -14.10 1.69 -18.37
N GLY A 156 -13.61 2.88 -18.67
CA GLY A 156 -14.11 3.75 -19.72
C GLY A 156 -15.47 4.39 -19.51
N GLN A 157 -16.00 4.34 -18.29
CA GLN A 157 -17.16 5.13 -17.90
C GLN A 157 -16.73 6.54 -17.44
N SER A 158 -17.68 7.47 -17.42
CA SER A 158 -17.47 8.84 -16.96
C SER A 158 -18.60 9.34 -16.08
N GLY A 159 -18.30 10.37 -15.27
CA GLY A 159 -19.26 11.04 -14.42
C GLY A 159 -19.35 10.48 -12.99
N THR A 160 -20.20 11.13 -12.20
CA THR A 160 -20.21 10.96 -10.74
C THR A 160 -20.58 9.56 -10.26
N LEU A 161 -21.57 8.90 -10.88
CA LEU A 161 -22.00 7.58 -10.40
C LEU A 161 -20.93 6.50 -10.63
N PRO A 162 -20.32 6.35 -11.82
CA PRO A 162 -19.18 5.46 -12.01
C PRO A 162 -18.02 5.77 -11.06
N GLY A 163 -17.68 7.05 -10.88
CA GLY A 163 -16.63 7.46 -9.94
C GLY A 163 -16.92 7.06 -8.48
N LEU A 164 -18.16 7.21 -8.01
CA LEU A 164 -18.56 6.76 -6.68
C LEU A 164 -18.51 5.23 -6.55
N LEU A 165 -18.98 4.50 -7.56
CA LEU A 165 -18.93 3.04 -7.56
C LEU A 165 -17.49 2.50 -7.58
N TYR A 166 -16.56 3.24 -8.19
CA TYR A 166 -15.13 2.94 -8.18
C TYR A 166 -14.50 3.23 -6.81
N LEU A 167 -14.88 4.33 -6.16
CA LEU A 167 -14.32 4.72 -4.87
C LEU A 167 -14.80 3.83 -3.70
N LEU A 168 -16.05 3.36 -3.72
CA LEU A 168 -16.64 2.55 -2.65
C LEU A 168 -15.78 1.32 -2.22
N PRO A 169 -15.34 0.43 -3.13
CA PRO A 169 -14.49 -0.68 -2.74
C PRO A 169 -13.16 -0.20 -2.15
N THR A 170 -12.53 0.84 -2.72
CA THR A 170 -11.26 1.35 -2.22
C THR A 170 -11.36 1.89 -0.79
N ILE A 171 -12.44 2.62 -0.45
CA ILE A 171 -12.70 3.07 0.93
C ILE A 171 -12.91 1.87 1.85
N ALA A 172 -13.65 0.84 1.40
CA ALA A 172 -13.83 -0.35 2.20
C ALA A 172 -12.50 -1.05 2.51
N TRP A 173 -11.59 -1.12 1.53
CA TRP A 173 -10.25 -1.67 1.73
C TRP A 173 -9.46 -0.89 2.76
N MET A 174 -9.46 0.44 2.71
CA MET A 174 -8.78 1.30 3.70
C MET A 174 -9.26 1.07 5.15
N THR A 175 -10.46 0.53 5.35
CA THR A 175 -11.01 0.16 6.67
C THR A 175 -10.74 -1.30 7.07
N GLY A 176 -9.87 -2.00 6.34
CA GLY A 176 -9.54 -3.41 6.54
C GLY A 176 -10.50 -4.41 5.89
N ASN A 177 -11.51 -3.96 5.12
CA ASN A 177 -12.46 -4.87 4.44
C ASN A 177 -11.98 -5.26 3.04
N TYR A 178 -10.80 -5.88 2.96
CA TYR A 178 -10.14 -6.18 1.68
C TYR A 178 -10.92 -7.16 0.80
N TRP A 179 -11.79 -7.99 1.38
CA TRP A 179 -12.66 -8.91 0.64
C TRP A 179 -13.70 -8.22 -0.27
N VAL A 180 -13.96 -6.92 -0.08
CA VAL A 180 -14.95 -6.19 -0.90
C VAL A 180 -14.48 -6.15 -2.36
N PRO A 181 -15.31 -6.55 -3.34
CA PRO A 181 -14.84 -6.73 -4.71
C PRO A 181 -14.81 -5.42 -5.52
N MET A 182 -13.81 -5.29 -6.39
CA MET A 182 -13.85 -4.40 -7.56
C MET A 182 -14.45 -5.18 -8.73
N LEU A 183 -15.73 -4.92 -9.02
CA LEU A 183 -16.49 -5.76 -9.94
C LEU A 183 -15.94 -5.71 -11.36
N GLY A 184 -15.62 -6.89 -11.90
CA GLY A 184 -15.12 -7.06 -13.25
C GLY A 184 -13.63 -6.82 -13.41
N SER A 185 -12.90 -6.52 -12.33
CA SER A 185 -11.44 -6.41 -12.38
C SER A 185 -10.78 -7.78 -12.39
N ASP A 186 -9.85 -7.98 -13.32
CA ASP A 186 -9.00 -9.18 -13.42
C ASP A 186 -7.61 -8.98 -12.80
N ILE A 187 -7.18 -7.74 -12.62
CA ILE A 187 -5.89 -7.38 -11.99
C ILE A 187 -6.07 -7.13 -10.48
N ASN A 188 -7.10 -6.37 -10.08
CA ASN A 188 -7.37 -6.02 -8.69
C ASN A 188 -8.81 -6.41 -8.31
N PRO A 189 -9.19 -7.70 -8.36
CA PRO A 189 -10.57 -8.14 -8.09
C PRO A 189 -11.10 -7.76 -6.70
N ASN A 190 -10.22 -7.45 -5.74
CA ASN A 190 -10.51 -7.04 -4.37
C ASN A 190 -9.26 -6.37 -3.75
N GLY A 191 -9.35 -5.97 -2.48
CA GLY A 191 -8.28 -5.30 -1.75
C GLY A 191 -7.09 -6.20 -1.43
N MET A 192 -7.25 -7.52 -1.34
CA MET A 192 -6.14 -8.46 -1.09
C MET A 192 -5.23 -8.53 -2.33
N ALA A 193 -5.83 -8.66 -3.52
CA ALA A 193 -5.09 -8.62 -4.78
C ALA A 193 -4.41 -7.27 -5.02
N PHE A 194 -5.08 -6.17 -4.69
CA PHE A 194 -4.47 -4.84 -4.75
C PHE A 194 -3.29 -4.71 -3.78
N GLN A 195 -3.48 -5.16 -2.53
CA GLN A 195 -2.44 -5.15 -1.50
C GLN A 195 -1.19 -5.91 -1.96
N ASP A 196 -1.34 -7.13 -2.47
CA ASP A 196 -0.20 -7.95 -2.94
C ASP A 196 0.51 -7.29 -4.12
N ASN A 197 -0.24 -6.80 -5.12
CA ASN A 197 0.35 -6.19 -6.30
C ASN A 197 1.15 -4.93 -5.96
N TYR A 198 0.56 -4.01 -5.19
CA TYR A 198 1.19 -2.73 -4.88
C TYR A 198 2.32 -2.90 -3.87
N SER A 199 2.12 -3.71 -2.82
CA SER A 199 3.16 -3.99 -1.82
C SER A 199 4.30 -4.82 -2.39
N GLY A 200 4.05 -5.69 -3.38
CA GLY A 200 5.10 -6.39 -4.11
C GLY A 200 6.00 -5.45 -4.93
N ALA A 201 5.44 -4.38 -5.50
CA ALA A 201 6.24 -3.33 -6.13
C ALA A 201 7.07 -2.57 -5.10
N ILE A 202 6.50 -2.23 -3.95
CA ILE A 202 7.24 -1.56 -2.86
C ILE A 202 8.33 -2.46 -2.27
N GLN A 203 8.07 -3.77 -2.11
CA GLN A 203 9.08 -4.73 -1.72
C GLN A 203 10.25 -4.76 -2.72
N THR A 204 9.96 -4.66 -4.02
CA THR A 204 11.00 -4.60 -5.06
C THR A 204 11.87 -3.33 -4.92
N ILE A 205 11.25 -2.19 -4.60
CA ILE A 205 11.97 -0.93 -4.33
C ILE A 205 12.83 -1.09 -3.08
N TYR A 206 12.26 -1.60 -2.00
CA TYR A 206 12.95 -1.85 -0.73
C TYR A 206 14.16 -2.78 -0.90
N ASP A 207 13.99 -3.90 -1.61
CA ASP A 207 15.07 -4.85 -1.86
C ASP A 207 16.20 -4.21 -2.66
N ALA A 208 15.87 -3.36 -3.65
CA ALA A 208 16.87 -2.63 -4.42
C ALA A 208 17.61 -1.58 -3.58
N SER A 209 16.86 -0.83 -2.75
CA SER A 209 17.38 0.22 -1.88
C SER A 209 18.33 -0.34 -0.81
N THR A 210 17.96 -1.46 -0.20
CA THR A 210 18.74 -2.08 0.90
C THR A 210 19.85 -3.01 0.41
N ALA A 211 19.86 -3.40 -0.86
CA ALA A 211 20.96 -4.18 -1.44
C ALA A 211 22.26 -3.37 -1.56
N ASP A 212 22.16 -2.04 -1.68
CA ASP A 212 23.30 -1.13 -1.69
C ASP A 212 23.46 -0.50 -0.30
N GLY A 213 24.47 -0.95 0.46
CA GLY A 213 24.73 -0.44 1.81
C GLY A 213 25.17 1.02 1.86
N ASP A 214 25.45 1.64 0.71
CA ASP A 214 25.72 3.07 0.58
C ASP A 214 24.46 3.88 0.16
N SER A 215 23.35 3.21 -0.18
CA SER A 215 22.06 3.86 -0.44
C SER A 215 21.53 4.46 0.85
N THR A 216 21.48 5.79 0.88
CA THR A 216 20.97 6.60 2.01
C THR A 216 19.90 7.57 1.53
N GLY A 217 19.34 7.25 0.36
CA GLY A 217 18.54 8.16 -0.43
C GLY A 217 17.06 7.87 -0.41
N THR A 218 16.25 8.88 -0.73
CA THR A 218 14.81 8.70 -0.92
C THR A 218 14.53 7.99 -2.24
N ASP A 219 13.70 6.96 -2.21
CA ASP A 219 13.17 6.33 -3.41
C ASP A 219 11.93 7.08 -3.91
N VAL A 220 11.77 7.20 -5.22
CA VAL A 220 10.62 7.88 -5.84
C VAL A 220 9.85 6.91 -6.73
N ALA A 221 8.56 6.74 -6.47
CA ALA A 221 7.67 5.89 -7.23
C ALA A 221 6.52 6.70 -7.85
N PHE A 222 6.49 6.76 -9.18
CA PHE A 222 5.42 7.43 -9.93
C PHE A 222 4.24 6.47 -10.18
N SER A 223 3.09 6.80 -9.60
CA SER A 223 1.89 5.97 -9.55
C SER A 223 0.62 6.81 -9.82
N HIS A 224 -0.53 6.39 -9.30
CA HIS A 224 -1.85 6.92 -9.62
C HIS A 224 -2.63 7.28 -8.37
N GLY A 225 -3.59 8.20 -8.52
CA GLY A 225 -4.21 8.85 -7.36
C GLY A 225 -4.96 7.87 -6.47
N ALA A 226 -5.80 7.00 -7.03
CA ALA A 226 -6.58 6.08 -6.21
C ALA A 226 -5.69 4.99 -5.60
N ALA A 227 -4.74 4.45 -6.37
CA ALA A 227 -3.76 3.49 -5.88
C ALA A 227 -2.91 4.03 -4.71
N ILE A 228 -2.31 5.22 -4.84
CA ILE A 228 -1.48 5.84 -3.78
C ILE A 228 -2.32 6.04 -2.50
N MET A 229 -3.50 6.65 -2.62
CA MET A 229 -4.35 6.91 -1.46
C MET A 229 -4.80 5.61 -0.77
N ALA A 230 -5.23 4.61 -1.55
CA ALA A 230 -5.68 3.33 -1.03
C ALA A 230 -4.55 2.59 -0.31
N TRP A 231 -3.41 2.42 -0.98
CA TRP A 231 -2.29 1.70 -0.39
C TRP A 231 -1.76 2.39 0.87
N THR A 232 -1.61 3.72 0.84
CA THR A 232 -1.16 4.49 2.02
C THR A 232 -2.08 4.23 3.21
N MET A 233 -3.39 4.48 3.07
CA MET A 233 -4.34 4.34 4.18
C MET A 233 -4.50 2.87 4.65
N MET A 234 -4.21 1.92 3.78
CA MET A 234 -4.19 0.48 4.10
C MET A 234 -2.96 0.06 4.91
N ASN A 235 -1.83 0.76 4.79
CA ASN A 235 -0.53 0.25 5.23
C ASN A 235 0.20 1.12 6.26
N VAL A 236 -0.21 2.38 6.44
CA VAL A 236 0.44 3.23 7.45
C VAL A 236 -0.13 3.02 8.84
N ASP A 237 0.70 3.24 9.85
CA ASP A 237 0.36 3.10 11.28
C ASP A 237 -0.28 4.38 11.85
N ASN A 238 -0.17 5.49 11.11
CA ASN A 238 -0.73 6.79 11.47
C ASN A 238 -1.66 7.39 10.38
N PRO A 239 -2.69 6.67 9.91
CA PRO A 239 -3.54 7.15 8.81
C PRO A 239 -4.32 8.41 9.20
N ASP A 240 -4.18 9.48 8.42
CA ASP A 240 -4.94 10.73 8.61
C ASP A 240 -6.23 10.74 7.78
N TRP A 241 -7.32 10.30 8.41
CA TRP A 241 -8.65 10.30 7.82
C TRP A 241 -9.17 11.72 7.51
N GLY A 242 -8.73 12.74 8.24
CA GLY A 242 -9.11 14.13 8.00
C GLY A 242 -8.57 14.61 6.65
N LEU A 243 -7.27 14.43 6.41
CA LEU A 243 -6.61 14.77 5.15
C LEU A 243 -7.16 13.95 3.98
N PHE A 244 -7.42 12.66 4.19
CA PHE A 244 -8.07 11.83 3.19
C PHE A 244 -9.45 12.38 2.80
N LEU A 245 -10.30 12.69 3.79
CA LEU A 245 -11.65 13.23 3.55
C LEU A 245 -11.60 14.62 2.90
N GLU A 246 -10.65 15.48 3.29
CA GLU A 246 -10.42 16.77 2.64
C GLU A 246 -10.07 16.57 1.16
N THR A 247 -9.13 15.67 0.87
CA THR A 247 -8.70 15.31 -0.48
C THR A 247 -9.87 14.79 -1.33
N LEU A 248 -10.74 13.96 -0.74
CA LEU A 248 -11.97 13.50 -1.41
C LEU A 248 -13.00 14.60 -1.62
N SER A 249 -13.09 15.58 -0.73
CA SER A 249 -14.07 16.66 -0.80
C SER A 249 -13.75 17.71 -1.88
N GLY A 250 -12.47 17.83 -2.26
CA GLY A 250 -12.01 18.67 -3.36
C GLY A 250 -12.28 18.04 -4.73
N ASP A 251 -11.22 17.85 -5.53
CA ASP A 251 -11.29 17.22 -6.87
C ASP A 251 -11.40 15.67 -6.82
N ARG A 252 -11.92 15.13 -5.70
CA ARG A 252 -12.16 13.70 -5.46
C ARG A 252 -10.92 12.81 -5.60
N GLY A 253 -9.75 13.33 -5.23
CA GLY A 253 -8.52 12.54 -5.16
C GLY A 253 -7.25 13.39 -5.04
N LEU A 254 -6.14 12.72 -4.75
CA LEU A 254 -4.80 13.31 -4.70
C LEU A 254 -4.54 14.09 -5.99
N PRO A 255 -4.19 15.39 -6.01
CA PRO A 255 -4.06 16.17 -7.24
C PRO A 255 -2.99 15.61 -8.17
N ASN A 256 -3.05 15.94 -9.47
CA ASN A 256 -1.96 15.59 -10.39
C ASN A 256 -0.62 16.11 -9.84
N THR A 257 0.44 15.29 -9.92
CA THR A 257 1.74 15.50 -9.26
C THR A 257 1.71 15.68 -7.74
N GLY A 258 0.58 15.37 -7.10
CA GLY A 258 0.50 15.26 -5.65
C GLY A 258 1.40 14.14 -5.16
N GLN A 259 2.05 14.39 -4.02
CA GLN A 259 3.06 13.51 -3.43
C GLN A 259 2.58 13.03 -2.06
N VAL A 260 2.78 11.74 -1.78
CA VAL A 260 2.64 11.16 -0.44
C VAL A 260 4.02 10.63 -0.05
N VAL A 261 4.50 10.98 1.13
CA VAL A 261 5.80 10.52 1.65
C VAL A 261 5.53 9.56 2.79
N VAL A 262 6.10 8.36 2.69
CA VAL A 262 6.08 7.36 3.77
C VAL A 262 7.51 6.97 4.17
N GLU A 263 7.69 6.63 5.43
CA GLU A 263 8.95 6.15 5.99
C GLU A 263 8.71 4.83 6.72
N GLY A 264 9.58 3.85 6.53
CA GLY A 264 9.45 2.55 7.18
C GLY A 264 9.93 1.41 6.30
N ASN A 265 9.38 0.22 6.53
CA ASN A 265 9.78 -0.97 5.79
C ASN A 265 8.66 -2.03 5.71
N PRO A 266 8.74 -2.99 4.78
CA PRO A 266 7.70 -4.02 4.60
C PRO A 266 7.47 -4.95 5.81
N THR A 267 8.38 -5.00 6.78
CA THR A 267 8.28 -5.88 7.96
C THR A 267 7.67 -5.17 9.16
N ASP A 268 8.14 -3.96 9.47
CA ASP A 268 7.78 -3.24 10.69
C ASP A 268 6.60 -2.28 10.49
N GLY A 269 6.26 -1.95 9.25
CA GLY A 269 5.17 -1.03 8.93
C GLY A 269 5.66 0.28 8.30
N TRP A 270 4.72 1.21 8.10
CA TRP A 270 4.99 2.49 7.45
C TRP A 270 4.39 3.64 8.25
N THR A 271 5.12 4.73 8.35
CA THR A 271 4.64 6.01 8.86
C THR A 271 4.37 6.94 7.69
N LEU A 272 3.16 7.51 7.63
CA LEU A 272 2.83 8.64 6.78
C LEU A 272 3.53 9.89 7.31
N VAL A 273 4.46 10.43 6.52
CA VAL A 273 5.25 11.62 6.87
C VAL A 273 4.61 12.88 6.31
N SER A 274 4.16 12.84 5.05
CA SER A 274 3.57 13.99 4.37
C SER A 274 2.49 13.58 3.39
N TRP A 275 1.38 14.31 3.40
CA TRP A 275 0.30 14.19 2.43
C TRP A 275 0.17 15.48 1.64
N ASN A 276 0.67 15.45 0.40
CA ASN A 276 0.64 16.56 -0.54
C ASN A 276 1.20 17.88 0.05
N GLY A 277 2.34 17.78 0.75
CA GLY A 277 3.00 18.91 1.40
C GLY A 277 2.45 19.28 2.78
N THR A 278 1.44 18.56 3.28
CA THR A 278 0.98 18.68 4.67
C THR A 278 1.66 17.62 5.51
N GLU A 279 2.47 18.05 6.48
CA GLU A 279 3.10 17.14 7.45
C GLU A 279 2.03 16.40 8.27
N VAL A 280 2.26 15.11 8.50
CA VAL A 280 1.38 14.26 9.30
C VAL A 280 2.09 13.91 10.59
N ALA A 281 1.36 13.96 11.71
CA ALA A 281 1.93 13.61 13.01
C ALA A 281 2.25 12.11 13.06
N GLU A 282 3.44 11.77 13.54
CA GLU A 282 3.86 10.38 13.75
C GLU A 282 2.95 9.66 14.75
N ASN A 283 2.53 10.34 15.83
CA ASN A 283 1.54 9.81 16.75
C ASN A 283 0.11 10.12 16.26
N PRO A 284 -0.69 9.11 15.89
CA PRO A 284 -2.04 9.31 15.36
C PRO A 284 -3.12 9.47 16.45
N GLY A 285 -2.74 9.37 17.73
CA GLY A 285 -3.65 9.40 18.87
C GLY A 285 -4.40 8.09 19.10
N LEU A 286 -5.06 7.99 20.27
CA LEU A 286 -5.64 6.73 20.77
C LEU A 286 -6.64 6.09 19.80
N LEU A 287 -7.60 6.86 19.28
CA LEU A 287 -8.68 6.29 18.45
C LEU A 287 -8.15 5.74 17.13
N THR A 288 -7.22 6.47 16.49
CA THR A 288 -6.62 6.04 15.23
C THR A 288 -5.68 4.85 15.45
N GLY A 289 -4.87 4.86 16.51
CA GLY A 289 -4.04 3.70 16.87
C GLY A 289 -4.87 2.44 17.13
N LEU A 290 -5.97 2.55 17.90
CA LEU A 290 -6.86 1.40 18.14
C LEU A 290 -7.58 0.92 16.85
N PHE A 291 -7.86 1.85 15.93
CA PHE A 291 -8.37 1.50 14.61
C PHE A 291 -7.34 0.69 13.81
N VAL A 292 -6.07 1.10 13.83
CA VAL A 292 -4.96 0.39 13.18
C VAL A 292 -4.77 -1.00 13.78
N ASP A 293 -4.70 -1.12 15.12
CA ASP A 293 -4.61 -2.40 15.82
C ASP A 293 -5.72 -3.36 15.37
N TRP A 294 -6.96 -2.84 15.25
CA TRP A 294 -8.11 -3.61 14.80
C TRP A 294 -8.03 -3.96 13.31
N ARG A 295 -7.63 -3.02 12.45
CA ARG A 295 -7.45 -3.23 11.00
C ARG A 295 -6.49 -4.39 10.77
N ASP A 296 -5.34 -4.38 11.43
CA ASP A 296 -4.28 -5.36 11.19
C ASP A 296 -4.70 -6.76 11.65
N LEU A 297 -5.40 -6.83 12.79
CA LEU A 297 -6.03 -8.07 13.27
C LEU A 297 -7.00 -8.68 12.24
N ILE A 298 -7.87 -7.87 11.61
CA ILE A 298 -8.89 -8.38 10.69
C ILE A 298 -8.35 -8.63 9.28
N VAL A 299 -7.26 -7.97 8.87
CA VAL A 299 -6.64 -8.13 7.55
C VAL A 299 -5.87 -9.44 7.46
N ALA A 300 -5.14 -9.85 8.51
CA ALA A 300 -4.35 -11.08 8.52
C ALA A 300 -5.09 -12.33 8.00
N PRO A 301 -6.31 -12.68 8.48
CA PRO A 301 -7.04 -13.84 7.96
C PRO A 301 -7.54 -13.68 6.52
N GLN A 302 -7.74 -12.44 6.06
CA GLN A 302 -8.14 -12.18 4.67
C GLN A 302 -6.97 -12.46 3.73
N MET A 303 -5.78 -11.91 4.01
CA MET A 303 -4.57 -12.17 3.22
C MET A 303 -4.18 -13.65 3.23
N ALA A 304 -4.19 -14.30 4.39
CA ALA A 304 -3.96 -15.74 4.50
C ALA A 304 -4.92 -16.56 3.63
N GLY A 305 -6.21 -16.20 3.63
CA GLY A 305 -7.22 -16.84 2.79
C GLY A 305 -6.98 -16.60 1.30
N TRP A 306 -6.56 -15.40 0.93
CA TRP A 306 -6.21 -15.02 -0.44
C TRP A 306 -5.00 -15.79 -0.97
N HIS A 307 -3.89 -15.84 -0.24
CA HIS A 307 -2.69 -16.57 -0.67
C HIS A 307 -2.93 -18.08 -0.79
N VAL A 308 -3.75 -18.66 0.10
CA VAL A 308 -4.19 -20.07 -0.05
C VAL A 308 -5.03 -20.25 -1.32
N TRP A 309 -5.92 -19.31 -1.61
CA TRP A 309 -6.72 -19.34 -2.83
C TRP A 309 -5.85 -19.25 -4.10
N GLU A 310 -4.88 -18.33 -4.13
CA GLU A 310 -3.93 -18.20 -5.24
C GLU A 310 -3.08 -19.46 -5.44
N ALA A 311 -2.54 -20.03 -4.35
CA ALA A 311 -1.78 -21.28 -4.43
C ALA A 311 -2.63 -22.45 -4.96
N ILE A 312 -3.91 -22.50 -4.59
CA ILE A 312 -4.85 -23.50 -5.14
C ILE A 312 -5.06 -23.31 -6.65
N LEU A 313 -5.15 -22.06 -7.13
CA LEU A 313 -5.26 -21.77 -8.56
C LEU A 313 -3.98 -22.12 -9.33
N GLY A 314 -2.81 -21.92 -8.73
CA GLY A 314 -1.51 -22.33 -9.28
C GLY A 314 -1.36 -23.85 -9.38
N GLY A 315 -1.93 -24.59 -8.43
CA GLY A 315 -2.07 -26.04 -8.47
C GLY A 315 -0.83 -26.82 -8.03
N ASP A 316 0.22 -26.16 -7.53
CA ASP A 316 1.39 -26.80 -6.92
C ASP A 316 1.09 -27.19 -5.45
N PRO A 317 1.12 -28.49 -5.10
CA PRO A 317 0.87 -28.92 -3.72
C PRO A 317 1.85 -28.36 -2.69
N SER A 318 3.08 -28.03 -3.09
CA SER A 318 4.09 -27.44 -2.20
C SER A 318 3.80 -25.98 -1.90
N GLU A 319 3.34 -25.21 -2.90
CA GLU A 319 2.90 -23.82 -2.71
C GLU A 319 1.63 -23.77 -1.86
N ILE A 320 0.68 -24.69 -2.05
CA ILE A 320 -0.53 -24.79 -1.21
C ILE A 320 -0.16 -25.06 0.24
N LEU A 321 0.78 -25.99 0.50
CA LEU A 321 1.22 -26.29 1.86
C LEU A 321 1.96 -25.11 2.48
N ALA A 322 2.80 -24.42 1.72
CA ALA A 322 3.49 -23.21 2.17
C ALA A 322 2.49 -22.11 2.54
N ALA A 323 1.53 -21.81 1.67
CA ALA A 323 0.49 -20.81 1.92
C ALA A 323 -0.35 -21.14 3.17
N LEU A 324 -0.68 -22.42 3.39
CA LEU A 324 -1.39 -22.85 4.61
C LEU A 324 -0.55 -22.66 5.88
N GLN A 325 0.75 -22.95 5.82
CA GLN A 325 1.65 -22.81 6.97
C GLN A 325 1.90 -21.33 7.29
N THR A 326 2.25 -20.54 6.29
CA THR A 326 2.45 -19.09 6.41
C THR A 326 1.17 -18.42 6.89
N GLY A 327 0.03 -18.68 6.23
CA GLY A 327 -1.24 -18.09 6.63
C GLY A 327 -1.69 -18.45 8.05
N PHE A 328 -1.40 -19.67 8.53
CA PHE A 328 -1.62 -20.01 9.94
C PHE A 328 -0.71 -19.21 10.88
N SER A 329 0.57 -19.06 10.52
CA SER A 329 1.54 -18.29 11.30
C SER A 329 1.15 -16.83 11.41
N ASP A 330 0.75 -16.21 10.29
CA ASP A 330 0.41 -14.79 10.23
C ASP A 330 -0.86 -14.49 11.03
N VAL A 331 -1.91 -15.29 10.87
CA VAL A 331 -3.15 -15.16 11.65
C VAL A 331 -2.90 -15.39 13.14
N PHE A 332 -2.08 -16.37 13.49
CA PHE A 332 -1.74 -16.62 14.89
C PHE A 332 -0.93 -15.47 15.49
N SER A 333 0.04 -14.92 14.75
CA SER A 333 0.84 -13.78 15.19
C SER A 333 -0.04 -12.56 15.42
N ALA A 334 -0.90 -12.20 14.46
CA ALA A 334 -1.87 -11.12 14.61
C ALA A 334 -2.78 -11.30 15.84
N LEU A 335 -3.26 -12.52 16.13
CA LEU A 335 -4.08 -12.80 17.32
C LEU A 335 -3.31 -12.67 18.64
N VAL A 336 -2.02 -12.99 18.64
CA VAL A 336 -1.15 -12.93 19.83
C VAL A 336 -0.64 -11.52 20.08
N GLU A 337 -0.32 -10.78 19.02
CA GLU A 337 0.22 -9.42 19.06
C GLU A 337 -0.88 -8.39 19.36
N PHE A 338 -2.11 -8.60 18.89
CA PHE A 338 -3.20 -7.64 19.06
C PHE A 338 -3.42 -7.16 20.50
N PRO A 339 -3.49 -8.02 21.55
CA PRO A 339 -3.60 -7.54 22.93
C PRO A 339 -2.43 -6.66 23.37
N GLN A 340 -1.22 -6.94 22.89
CA GLN A 340 -0.03 -6.15 23.21
C GLN A 340 -0.08 -4.81 22.47
N ALA A 341 -0.39 -4.81 21.17
CA ALA A 341 -0.54 -3.59 20.36
C ALA A 341 -1.57 -2.62 20.98
N VAL A 342 -2.74 -3.13 21.38
CA VAL A 342 -3.76 -2.33 22.10
C VAL A 342 -3.23 -1.74 23.41
N ILE A 343 -2.45 -2.51 24.19
CA ILE A 343 -1.84 -2.00 25.42
C ILE A 343 -0.81 -0.91 25.10
N GLU A 344 0.03 -1.12 24.10
CA GLU A 344 1.05 -0.16 23.66
C GLU A 344 0.38 1.14 23.21
N THR A 345 -0.61 1.08 22.34
CA THR A 345 -1.42 2.24 21.90
C THR A 345 -2.03 3.00 23.08
N ILE A 346 -2.65 2.29 24.03
CA ILE A 346 -3.22 2.92 25.23
C ILE A 346 -2.10 3.59 26.04
N THR A 347 -1.04 2.86 26.38
CA THR A 347 0.03 3.38 27.25
C THR A 347 0.79 4.55 26.61
N GLY A 348 1.03 4.52 25.30
CA GLY A 348 1.61 5.62 24.53
C GLY A 348 0.74 6.87 24.60
N ALA A 349 -0.57 6.73 24.34
CA ALA A 349 -1.50 7.85 24.42
C ALA A 349 -1.56 8.49 25.82
N PHE A 350 -1.50 7.68 26.89
CA PHE A 350 -1.44 8.18 28.27
C PHE A 350 -0.08 8.80 28.63
N GLY A 351 1.02 8.27 28.11
CA GLY A 351 2.37 8.81 28.30
C GLY A 351 2.48 10.21 27.72
N ASP A 352 2.04 10.39 26.47
CA ASP A 352 2.08 11.68 25.78
C ASP A 352 1.18 12.73 26.44
N ALA A 353 -0.01 12.32 26.93
CA ALA A 353 -0.89 13.22 27.69
C ALA A 353 -0.26 13.67 29.02
N ALA A 354 0.51 12.78 29.68
CA ALA A 354 1.22 13.11 30.90
C ALA A 354 2.42 14.05 30.64
N ASP A 355 3.15 13.84 29.55
CA ASP A 355 4.32 14.63 29.20
C ASP A 355 3.97 16.01 28.63
N THR A 356 2.90 16.11 27.84
CA THR A 356 2.44 17.38 27.27
C THR A 356 1.71 18.27 28.29
N GLY A 357 1.14 17.68 29.36
CA GLY A 357 0.41 18.40 30.40
C GLY A 357 -0.78 19.24 29.90
N SER A 358 -1.21 19.03 28.65
CA SER A 358 -2.20 19.87 27.98
C SER A 358 -3.61 19.38 28.27
N ALA A 359 -4.51 20.30 28.61
CA ALA A 359 -5.92 19.96 28.86
C ALA A 359 -6.59 19.36 27.60
N ASP A 360 -6.05 19.68 26.42
CA ASP A 360 -6.53 19.20 25.13
C ASP A 360 -6.15 17.72 24.90
N ALA A 361 -4.92 17.30 25.23
CA ALA A 361 -4.52 15.87 25.17
C ALA A 361 -5.32 15.00 26.15
N TRP A 362 -5.59 15.53 27.35
CA TRP A 362 -6.49 14.87 28.30
C TRP A 362 -7.95 14.89 27.83
N GLY A 363 -8.37 15.92 27.11
CA GLY A 363 -9.69 16.05 26.51
C GLY A 363 -9.94 15.00 25.42
N ASP A 364 -8.98 14.84 24.50
CA ASP A 364 -9.04 13.85 23.42
C ASP A 364 -9.03 12.42 23.98
N LEU A 365 -8.19 12.15 24.98
CA LEU A 365 -8.12 10.86 25.67
C LEU A 365 -9.42 10.50 26.40
N LEU A 366 -10.00 11.45 27.14
CA LEU A 366 -11.28 11.25 27.83
C LEU A 366 -12.45 11.15 26.84
N GLY A 367 -12.40 11.88 25.72
CA GLY A 367 -13.37 11.77 24.64
C GLY A 367 -13.33 10.38 23.99
N ALA A 368 -12.13 9.85 23.73
CA ALA A 368 -11.93 8.53 23.17
C ALA A 368 -12.46 7.39 24.07
N LEU A 369 -12.36 7.54 25.39
CA LEU A 369 -12.84 6.55 26.38
C LEU A 369 -14.34 6.66 26.70
N ALA A 370 -15.03 7.69 26.22
CA ALA A 370 -16.44 7.95 26.49
C ALA A 370 -17.40 7.35 25.45
N ILE A 371 -16.86 6.71 24.40
CA ILE A 371 -17.57 5.93 23.37
C ILE A 371 -17.56 4.46 23.77
#